data_AF-A0A7Y5CBN7-F1
#
_entry.id   AF-A0A7Y5CBN7-F1
#
_cell.length_a   1.000
_cell.length_b   1.000
_cell.length_c   1.000
_cell.angle_alpha   90.00
_cell.angle_beta   90.00
_cell.angle_gamma   90.00
#
_symmetry.space_group_name_H-M   'P 1'
#
loop_
_entity.id
_entity.type
_entity.pdbx_description
1 polymer ?
#
loop_
_entity_poly.entity_id
_entity_poly.type
_entity_poly.pdbx_seq_one_letter_code
_entity_poly.pdbx_strand_id
1 'polypeptide(L)'
;MKTIEQTTAHRIYTSDDLPCIQTEDERLAKVIAWADGHPYVWQCVCGRRSKAFGKNSSVYIGWAQRSDAPSAILERARHLYELVHGEYPYASENSIFVWRAKFTLEHFGDKEFTGGFFQQHDEKYPRSCLVLDYTASTLPDVLDRFEQWMDKYHDTTRITVDGETVRTYPRKGKRSCQTVVTSCGPNTDANSSKASAPTSKVTGSPA
;
A
#
# COMPACT_ATOMS: atom_id res chain seq x y z
N MET A 1 -12.63 -15.23 58.97
CA MET A 1 -12.12 -14.84 57.64
C MET A 1 -12.67 -15.84 56.64
N LYS A 2 -13.50 -15.41 55.69
CA LYS A 2 -14.08 -16.29 54.65
C LYS A 2 -13.20 -16.18 53.41
N THR A 3 -12.57 -17.27 53.02
CA THR A 3 -11.88 -17.39 51.74
C THR A 3 -12.90 -17.80 50.69
N ILE A 4 -12.94 -17.11 49.55
CA ILE A 4 -13.72 -17.52 48.38
C ILE A 4 -12.70 -18.02 47.36
N GLU A 5 -12.76 -19.30 47.02
CA GLU A 5 -12.00 -19.86 45.91
C GLU A 5 -12.78 -19.61 44.62
N GLN A 6 -12.19 -18.85 43.70
CA GLN A 6 -12.74 -18.61 42.38
C GLN A 6 -11.90 -19.38 41.36
N THR A 7 -12.55 -20.29 40.63
CA THR A 7 -11.93 -21.00 39.50
C THR A 7 -12.28 -20.27 38.21
N THR A 8 -11.26 -19.83 37.47
CA THR A 8 -11.42 -19.24 36.14
C THR A 8 -10.94 -20.25 35.11
N ALA A 9 -11.79 -20.59 34.13
CA ALA A 9 -11.41 -21.42 32.99
C ALA A 9 -10.95 -20.51 31.85
N HIS A 10 -9.75 -20.76 31.33
CA HIS A 10 -9.18 -20.06 30.17
C HIS A 10 -9.18 -21.00 28.97
N ARG A 11 -9.60 -20.51 27.81
CA ARG A 11 -9.46 -21.23 26.54
C ARG A 11 -8.23 -20.70 25.83
N ILE A 12 -7.27 -21.60 25.59
CA ILE A 12 -6.04 -21.28 24.88
C ILE A 12 -6.12 -21.92 23.50
N TYR A 13 -6.07 -21.08 22.47
CA TYR A 13 -5.98 -21.50 21.06
C TYR A 13 -4.50 -21.61 20.71
N THR A 14 -4.09 -22.74 20.16
CA THR A 14 -2.68 -23.06 19.86
C THR A 14 -2.56 -23.47 18.40
N SER A 15 -1.49 -23.03 17.74
CA SER A 15 -1.18 -23.47 16.38
C SER A 15 -0.74 -24.93 16.37
N ASP A 16 -1.26 -25.71 15.42
CA ASP A 16 -0.86 -27.11 15.23
C ASP A 16 0.55 -27.21 14.60
N ASP A 17 0.88 -26.27 13.70
CA ASP A 17 2.15 -26.24 12.98
C ASP A 17 3.29 -25.57 13.77
N LEU A 18 2.95 -24.60 14.62
CA LEU A 18 3.92 -23.84 15.41
C LEU A 18 3.43 -23.70 16.87
N PRO A 19 3.51 -24.76 17.70
CA PRO A 19 2.86 -24.81 19.03
C PRO A 19 3.27 -23.75 20.04
N CYS A 20 4.36 -23.02 19.80
CA CYS A 20 4.72 -21.86 20.63
C CYS A 20 3.79 -20.66 20.41
N ILE A 21 3.04 -20.62 19.30
CA ILE A 21 2.02 -19.62 18.99
C ILE A 21 0.71 -20.01 19.65
N GLN A 22 0.33 -19.22 20.65
CA GLN A 22 -0.90 -19.41 21.40
C GLN A 22 -1.53 -18.07 21.76
N THR A 23 -2.84 -18.06 21.95
CA THR A 23 -3.62 -16.88 22.32
C THR A 23 -4.89 -17.27 23.06
N GLU A 24 -5.40 -16.37 23.90
CA GLU A 24 -6.76 -16.46 24.47
C GLU A 24 -7.77 -15.60 23.66
N ASP A 25 -7.29 -14.75 22.74
CA ASP A 25 -8.13 -13.91 21.89
C ASP A 25 -8.66 -14.68 20.67
N GLU A 26 -9.98 -14.83 20.58
CA GLU A 26 -10.68 -15.50 19.48
C GLU A 26 -10.43 -14.83 18.12
N ARG A 27 -10.18 -13.51 18.08
CA ARG A 27 -9.82 -12.81 16.83
C ARG A 27 -8.44 -13.19 16.32
N LEU A 28 -7.54 -13.59 17.21
CA LEU A 28 -6.23 -14.12 16.83
C LEU A 28 -6.29 -15.63 16.60
N ALA A 29 -7.23 -16.33 17.22
CA ALA A 29 -7.48 -17.75 16.93
C ALA A 29 -7.84 -17.97 15.45
N LYS A 30 -8.65 -17.09 14.83
CA LYS A 30 -8.90 -17.16 13.38
C LYS A 30 -7.65 -16.99 12.53
N VAL A 31 -6.68 -16.18 12.98
CA VAL A 31 -5.40 -15.99 12.29
C VAL A 31 -4.55 -17.25 12.39
N ILE A 32 -4.50 -17.88 13.56
CA ILE A 32 -3.82 -19.17 13.77
C ILE A 32 -4.42 -20.23 12.84
N ALA A 33 -5.75 -20.41 12.88
CA ALA A 33 -6.42 -21.40 12.05
C ALA A 33 -6.21 -21.18 10.55
N TRP A 34 -6.23 -19.92 10.10
CA TRP A 34 -5.91 -19.57 8.72
C TRP A 34 -4.45 -19.88 8.36
N ALA A 35 -3.51 -19.55 9.25
CA ALA A 35 -2.09 -19.75 9.01
C ALA A 35 -1.71 -21.24 8.98
N ASP A 36 -2.27 -22.05 9.89
CA ASP A 36 -2.12 -23.52 9.89
C ASP A 36 -2.77 -24.15 8.64
N GLY A 37 -3.86 -23.55 8.14
CA GLY A 37 -4.51 -23.97 6.89
C GLY A 37 -3.75 -23.59 5.62
N HIS A 38 -2.67 -22.80 5.69
CA HIS A 38 -1.96 -22.28 4.53
C HIS A 38 -0.49 -22.68 4.51
N PRO A 39 0.02 -23.34 3.45
CA PRO A 39 1.31 -24.07 3.48
C PRO A 39 2.56 -23.22 3.78
N TYR A 40 2.47 -21.90 3.64
CA TYR A 40 3.61 -21.00 3.64
C TYR A 40 3.50 -19.82 4.61
N VAL A 41 2.40 -19.63 5.33
CA VAL A 41 2.22 -18.43 6.17
C VAL A 41 3.29 -18.37 7.24
N TRP A 42 3.46 -19.44 8.04
CA TRP A 42 4.48 -19.49 9.08
C TRP A 42 5.89 -19.35 8.53
N GLN A 43 6.19 -20.02 7.43
CA GLN A 43 7.50 -19.94 6.77
C GLN A 43 7.79 -18.51 6.29
N CYS A 44 6.78 -17.82 5.75
CA CYS A 44 6.89 -16.45 5.28
C CYS A 44 7.20 -15.51 6.45
N VAL A 45 6.36 -15.48 7.48
CA VAL A 45 6.46 -14.47 8.56
C VAL A 45 7.60 -14.74 9.55
N CYS A 46 8.07 -15.98 9.66
CA CYS A 46 9.24 -16.33 10.47
C CYS A 46 10.56 -16.19 9.69
N GLY A 47 10.52 -16.40 8.37
CA GLY A 47 11.68 -16.37 7.49
C GLY A 47 12.07 -14.96 7.03
N ARG A 48 13.09 -14.89 6.16
CA ARG A 48 13.58 -13.64 5.53
C ARG A 48 13.51 -13.67 4.00
N ARG A 49 12.86 -14.71 3.46
CA ARG A 49 12.79 -14.99 2.04
C ARG A 49 11.93 -13.95 1.33
N SER A 50 10.71 -13.75 1.82
CA SER A 50 9.90 -12.58 1.48
C SER A 50 10.57 -11.35 2.06
N LYS A 51 10.82 -10.33 1.24
CA LYS A 51 11.25 -9.01 1.74
C LYS A 51 10.05 -8.18 2.16
N ALA A 52 8.88 -8.41 1.56
CA ALA A 52 7.65 -7.68 1.89
C ALA A 52 7.03 -8.10 3.23
N PHE A 53 7.08 -9.38 3.59
CA PHE A 53 6.42 -9.96 4.77
C PHE A 53 7.30 -10.94 5.55
N GLY A 54 8.58 -11.02 5.23
CA GLY A 54 9.53 -11.71 6.09
C GLY A 54 9.85 -10.93 7.35
N LYS A 55 10.45 -11.62 8.32
CA LYS A 55 11.17 -11.00 9.43
C LYS A 55 12.11 -9.91 8.93
N ASN A 56 12.13 -8.78 9.64
CA ASN A 56 12.77 -7.52 9.31
C ASN A 56 12.05 -6.65 8.27
N SER A 57 10.93 -7.08 7.68
CA SER A 57 10.16 -6.22 6.78
C SER A 57 9.70 -4.94 7.48
N SER A 58 9.84 -3.81 6.77
CA SER A 58 9.42 -2.49 7.26
C SER A 58 7.90 -2.31 7.31
N VAL A 59 7.12 -3.29 6.84
CA VAL A 59 5.65 -3.25 6.93
C VAL A 59 5.15 -3.50 8.35
N TYR A 60 5.98 -4.14 9.18
CA TYR A 60 5.63 -4.48 10.54
C TYR A 60 5.91 -3.35 11.51
N ILE A 61 5.04 -3.25 12.53
CA ILE A 61 5.26 -2.38 13.68
C ILE A 61 6.56 -2.76 14.40
N GLY A 62 7.27 -1.76 14.95
CA GLY A 62 8.67 -1.92 15.34
C GLY A 62 8.97 -3.08 16.28
N TRP A 63 8.09 -3.37 17.25
CA TRP A 63 8.29 -4.49 18.19
C TRP A 63 8.16 -5.86 17.51
N ALA A 64 7.30 -5.97 16.48
CA ALA A 64 7.08 -7.19 15.73
C ALA A 64 8.07 -7.38 14.58
N GLN A 65 8.77 -6.32 14.14
CA GLN A 65 9.62 -6.39 12.96
C GLN A 65 10.76 -7.40 13.08
N ARG A 66 11.45 -7.46 14.24
CA ARG A 66 12.67 -8.26 14.42
C ARG A 66 12.58 -9.35 15.49
N SER A 67 11.54 -9.32 16.32
CA SER A 67 11.41 -10.21 17.48
C SER A 67 10.99 -11.63 17.08
N ASP A 68 11.58 -12.63 17.75
CA ASP A 68 11.20 -14.03 17.66
C ASP A 68 10.20 -14.45 18.75
N ALA A 69 9.73 -13.50 19.57
CA ALA A 69 8.69 -13.79 20.54
C ALA A 69 7.42 -14.31 19.83
N PRO A 70 6.72 -15.31 20.38
CA PRO A 70 5.48 -15.83 19.79
C PRO A 70 4.45 -14.75 19.44
N SER A 71 4.27 -13.76 20.31
CA SER A 71 3.37 -12.63 20.05
C SER A 71 3.78 -11.81 18.83
N ALA A 72 5.08 -11.67 18.57
CA ALA A 72 5.59 -10.94 17.41
C ALA A 72 5.38 -11.72 16.12
N ILE A 73 5.56 -13.04 16.15
CA ILE A 73 5.24 -13.93 15.02
C ILE A 73 3.75 -13.85 14.70
N LEU A 74 2.89 -13.97 15.73
CA LEU A 74 1.44 -13.90 15.59
C LEU A 74 0.98 -12.54 15.06
N GLU A 75 1.60 -11.44 15.51
CA GLU A 75 1.33 -10.10 14.97
C GLU A 75 1.69 -9.98 13.48
N ARG A 76 2.83 -10.55 13.06
CA ARG A 76 3.21 -10.58 11.65
C ARG A 76 2.21 -11.38 10.81
N ALA A 77 1.74 -12.51 11.32
CA ALA A 77 0.69 -13.32 10.69
C ALA A 77 -0.66 -12.57 10.64
N ARG A 78 -1.06 -11.89 11.72
CA ARG A 78 -2.28 -11.07 11.77
C ARG A 78 -2.25 -9.97 10.72
N HIS A 79 -1.13 -9.24 10.62
CA HIS A 79 -0.98 -8.19 9.62
C HIS A 79 -1.09 -8.73 8.19
N LEU A 80 -0.47 -9.89 7.90
CA LEU A 80 -0.59 -10.53 6.60
C LEU A 80 -2.03 -11.00 6.33
N TYR A 81 -2.68 -11.62 7.31
CA TYR A 81 -4.08 -12.04 7.25
C TYR A 81 -5.00 -10.86 6.88
N GLU A 82 -4.86 -9.72 7.56
CA GLU A 82 -5.71 -8.55 7.34
C GLU A 82 -5.55 -7.98 5.93
N LEU A 83 -4.34 -7.96 5.39
CA LEU A 83 -4.10 -7.53 4.01
C LEU A 83 -4.68 -8.51 3.00
N VAL A 84 -4.53 -9.82 3.20
CA VAL A 84 -5.07 -10.84 2.29
C VAL A 84 -6.60 -10.77 2.23
N HIS A 85 -7.25 -10.55 3.37
CA HIS A 85 -8.71 -10.51 3.48
C HIS A 85 -9.32 -9.11 3.31
N GLY A 86 -8.50 -8.08 3.05
CA GLY A 86 -8.99 -6.70 2.92
C GLY A 86 -9.58 -6.13 4.21
N GLU A 87 -9.24 -6.71 5.37
CA GLU A 87 -9.65 -6.23 6.69
C GLU A 87 -8.76 -5.07 7.19
N TYR A 88 -7.68 -4.74 6.46
CA TYR A 88 -6.78 -3.67 6.85
C TYR A 88 -7.40 -2.28 6.59
N PRO A 89 -7.60 -1.44 7.63
CA PRO A 89 -8.45 -0.24 7.55
C PRO A 89 -7.93 0.87 6.62
N TYR A 90 -6.66 0.79 6.22
CA TYR A 90 -6.00 1.80 5.39
C TYR A 90 -5.72 1.32 3.96
N ALA A 91 -6.22 0.15 3.58
CA ALA A 91 -5.98 -0.45 2.28
C ALA A 91 -7.32 -0.82 1.63
N SER A 92 -7.57 -0.27 0.43
CA SER A 92 -8.67 -0.77 -0.39
C SER A 92 -8.31 -2.14 -0.97
N GLU A 93 -9.33 -2.90 -1.39
CA GLU A 93 -9.16 -4.19 -2.04
C GLU A 93 -8.25 -4.14 -3.27
N ASN A 94 -8.26 -3.02 -3.99
CA ASN A 94 -7.43 -2.76 -5.17
C ASN A 94 -6.07 -2.10 -4.84
N SER A 95 -5.70 -2.01 -3.56
CA SER A 95 -4.44 -1.42 -3.15
C SER A 95 -3.25 -2.33 -3.45
N ILE A 96 -2.10 -1.71 -3.70
CA ILE A 96 -0.82 -2.41 -3.87
C ILE A 96 -0.49 -3.31 -2.67
N PHE A 97 -0.92 -2.95 -1.46
CA PHE A 97 -0.61 -3.71 -0.24
C PHE A 97 -1.41 -5.02 -0.15
N VAL A 98 -2.69 -4.99 -0.52
CA VAL A 98 -3.55 -6.19 -0.62
C VAL A 98 -3.05 -7.09 -1.74
N TRP A 99 -2.78 -6.54 -2.92
CA TRP A 99 -2.24 -7.30 -4.05
C TRP A 99 -0.90 -7.96 -3.70
N ARG A 100 0.03 -7.20 -3.11
CA ARG A 100 1.35 -7.69 -2.67
C ARG A 100 1.23 -8.85 -1.67
N ALA A 101 0.29 -8.78 -0.73
CA ALA A 101 0.06 -9.84 0.25
C ALA A 101 -0.41 -11.15 -0.40
N LYS A 102 -1.39 -11.04 -1.30
CA LYS A 102 -1.90 -12.20 -2.06
C LYS A 102 -0.80 -12.80 -2.95
N PHE A 103 -0.09 -11.95 -3.70
CA PHE A 103 1.02 -12.36 -4.55
C PHE A 103 2.12 -13.10 -3.77
N THR A 104 2.48 -12.59 -2.58
CA THR A 104 3.49 -13.21 -1.72
C THR A 104 3.12 -14.65 -1.38
N LEU A 105 1.88 -14.88 -0.94
CA LEU A 105 1.42 -16.21 -0.53
C LEU A 105 1.25 -17.18 -1.69
N GLU A 106 0.80 -16.68 -2.84
CA GLU A 106 0.65 -17.47 -4.07
C GLU A 106 2.01 -18.00 -4.54
N HIS A 107 3.03 -17.14 -4.54
CA HIS A 107 4.33 -17.47 -5.13
C HIS A 107 5.42 -17.87 -4.12
N PHE A 108 5.16 -17.85 -2.81
CA PHE A 108 6.19 -18.11 -1.80
C PHE A 108 6.90 -19.46 -2.00
N GLY A 109 6.16 -20.47 -2.44
CA GLY A 109 6.65 -21.82 -2.71
C GLY A 109 7.48 -21.93 -3.99
N ASP A 110 7.38 -20.95 -4.90
CA ASP A 110 8.00 -21.03 -6.21
C ASP A 110 9.53 -21.06 -6.11
N LYS A 111 10.15 -21.72 -7.08
CA LYS A 111 11.60 -21.67 -7.23
C LYS A 111 12.01 -20.22 -7.50
N GLU A 112 13.14 -19.80 -6.91
CA GLU A 112 13.69 -18.44 -7.08
C GLU A 112 12.84 -17.31 -6.48
N PHE A 113 11.76 -17.61 -5.73
CA PHE A 113 11.03 -16.58 -5.00
C PHE A 113 11.95 -15.81 -4.05
N THR A 114 11.93 -14.48 -4.22
CA THR A 114 12.71 -13.48 -3.48
C THR A 114 11.90 -12.19 -3.37
N GLY A 115 12.52 -11.13 -2.87
CA GLY A 115 11.99 -9.77 -3.02
C GLY A 115 13.10 -8.74 -3.10
N GLY A 116 12.71 -7.51 -3.42
CA GLY A 116 13.64 -6.40 -3.62
C GLY A 116 12.99 -5.06 -3.32
N PHE A 117 13.82 -4.02 -3.20
CA PHE A 117 13.39 -2.64 -3.01
C PHE A 117 13.21 -1.95 -4.35
N PHE A 118 11.96 -1.78 -4.77
CA PHE A 118 11.58 -1.13 -6.01
C PHE A 118 11.52 0.38 -5.79
N GLN A 119 12.06 1.15 -6.73
CA GLN A 119 12.11 2.60 -6.60
C GLN A 119 11.94 3.31 -7.95
N GLN A 120 11.04 4.29 -7.98
CA GLN A 120 10.91 5.28 -9.06
C GLN A 120 12.09 6.22 -9.01
N HIS A 121 12.50 6.70 -10.17
CA HIS A 121 13.32 7.90 -10.27
C HIS A 121 12.69 8.85 -11.26
N ASP A 122 12.75 10.15 -10.96
CA ASP A 122 12.64 11.19 -11.99
C ASP A 122 14.04 11.62 -12.45
N GLU A 123 14.18 12.79 -13.06
CA GLU A 123 15.49 13.29 -13.51
C GLU A 123 16.47 13.60 -12.36
N LYS A 124 15.96 13.93 -11.18
CA LYS A 124 16.74 14.55 -10.10
C LYS A 124 16.76 13.73 -8.81
N TYR A 125 15.69 13.01 -8.51
CA TYR A 125 15.48 12.36 -7.23
C TYR A 125 14.82 10.98 -7.36
N PRO A 126 15.13 10.07 -6.43
CA PRO A 126 14.28 8.93 -6.17
C PRO A 126 12.90 9.41 -5.67
N ARG A 127 11.82 8.77 -6.14
CA ARG A 127 10.44 9.08 -5.76
C ARG A 127 9.80 7.91 -5.03
N SER A 128 8.64 7.43 -5.47
CA SER A 128 7.93 6.33 -4.84
C SER A 128 8.80 5.10 -4.75
N CYS A 129 8.68 4.38 -3.63
CA CYS A 129 9.38 3.13 -3.43
C CYS A 129 8.50 2.15 -2.70
N LEU A 130 8.75 0.86 -2.92
CA LEU A 130 8.09 -0.21 -2.20
C LEU A 130 8.93 -1.48 -2.23
N VAL A 131 8.91 -2.23 -1.14
CA VAL A 131 9.42 -3.59 -1.14
C VAL A 131 8.35 -4.52 -1.71
N LEU A 132 8.70 -5.24 -2.77
CA LEU A 132 7.86 -6.22 -3.45
C LEU A 132 8.60 -7.54 -3.57
N ASP A 133 7.83 -8.63 -3.50
CA ASP A 133 8.34 -9.97 -3.78
C ASP A 133 8.12 -10.33 -5.25
N TYR A 134 8.96 -11.21 -5.78
CA TYR A 134 8.92 -11.68 -7.17
C TYR A 134 9.70 -12.98 -7.35
N THR A 135 9.45 -13.65 -8.46
CA THR A 135 10.32 -14.66 -9.08
C THR A 135 10.90 -14.08 -10.37
N ALA A 136 11.89 -14.74 -10.97
CA ALA A 136 12.43 -14.31 -12.26
C ALA A 136 11.33 -14.22 -13.35
N SER A 137 10.38 -15.15 -13.37
CA SER A 137 9.29 -15.18 -14.34
C SER A 137 8.20 -14.14 -14.09
N THR A 138 7.94 -13.77 -12.83
CA THR A 138 6.89 -12.79 -12.48
C THR A 138 7.40 -11.36 -12.42
N LEU A 139 8.72 -11.12 -12.45
CA LEU A 139 9.30 -9.78 -12.36
C LEU A 139 8.72 -8.79 -13.39
N PRO A 140 8.49 -9.16 -14.66
CA PRO A 140 7.84 -8.25 -15.62
C PRO A 140 6.46 -7.78 -15.15
N ASP A 141 5.61 -8.70 -14.68
CA ASP A 141 4.26 -8.38 -14.20
C ASP A 141 4.29 -7.54 -12.92
N VAL A 142 5.21 -7.86 -12.00
CA VAL A 142 5.42 -7.08 -10.76
C VAL A 142 5.83 -5.65 -11.08
N LEU A 143 6.66 -5.44 -12.12
CA LEU A 143 7.04 -4.10 -12.57
C LEU A 143 5.87 -3.34 -13.20
N ASP A 144 5.07 -3.99 -14.06
CA ASP A 144 3.87 -3.37 -14.65
C ASP A 144 2.88 -2.93 -13.58
N ARG A 145 2.74 -3.76 -12.55
CA ARG A 145 1.91 -3.49 -11.38
C ARG A 145 2.48 -2.32 -10.59
N PHE A 146 3.76 -2.36 -10.22
CA PHE A 146 4.45 -1.25 -9.54
C PHE A 146 4.26 0.08 -10.28
N GLU A 147 4.44 0.10 -11.60
CA GLU A 147 4.22 1.27 -12.48
C GLU A 147 2.83 1.90 -12.32
N GLN A 148 1.78 1.08 -12.27
CA GLN A 148 0.39 1.56 -12.16
C GLN A 148 0.13 2.31 -10.86
N TRP A 149 0.88 1.99 -9.80
CA TRP A 149 0.73 2.55 -8.45
C TRP A 149 1.76 3.63 -8.11
N MET A 150 2.72 3.90 -9.00
CA MET A 150 3.69 4.96 -8.79
C MET A 150 3.03 6.32 -8.74
N ASP A 151 3.76 7.28 -8.18
CA ASP A 151 3.33 8.66 -8.20
C ASP A 151 3.28 9.18 -9.65
N LYS A 152 2.06 9.39 -10.13
CA LYS A 152 1.75 9.91 -11.48
C LYS A 152 2.09 11.40 -11.62
N TYR A 153 2.38 12.11 -10.53
CA TYR A 153 2.83 13.50 -10.56
C TYR A 153 4.30 13.64 -10.98
N HIS A 154 5.05 12.54 -11.03
CA HIS A 154 6.44 12.53 -11.44
C HIS A 154 6.61 11.81 -12.78
N ASP A 155 7.40 12.41 -13.67
CA ASP A 155 7.78 11.77 -14.93
C ASP A 155 8.88 10.73 -14.66
N THR A 156 8.48 9.46 -14.55
CA THR A 156 9.39 8.33 -14.37
C THR A 156 10.43 8.29 -15.49
N THR A 157 11.71 8.37 -15.13
CA THR A 157 12.84 8.21 -16.07
C THR A 157 13.39 6.80 -16.04
N ARG A 158 13.39 6.16 -14.86
CA ARG A 158 13.79 4.76 -14.67
C ARG A 158 13.15 4.16 -13.43
N ILE A 159 13.15 2.83 -13.38
CA ILE A 159 12.85 2.03 -12.19
C ILE A 159 14.08 1.24 -11.82
N THR A 160 14.38 1.22 -10.52
CA THR A 160 15.45 0.39 -9.96
C THR A 160 14.90 -0.66 -9.01
N VAL A 161 15.55 -1.82 -8.96
CA VAL A 161 15.35 -2.86 -7.92
C VAL A 161 16.70 -3.07 -7.23
N ASP A 162 16.73 -2.87 -5.92
CA ASP A 162 17.96 -2.96 -5.11
C ASP A 162 19.12 -2.10 -5.64
N GLY A 163 18.78 -0.97 -6.25
CA GLY A 163 19.72 -0.01 -6.84
C GLY A 163 20.08 -0.28 -8.30
N GLU A 164 19.76 -1.45 -8.85
CA GLU A 164 20.01 -1.79 -10.25
C GLU A 164 18.86 -1.32 -11.14
N THR A 165 19.17 -0.72 -12.29
CA THR A 165 18.15 -0.24 -13.23
C THR A 165 17.55 -1.41 -14.00
N VAL A 166 16.23 -1.59 -13.87
CA VAL A 166 15.48 -2.67 -14.54
C VAL A 166 14.59 -2.18 -15.68
N ARG A 167 14.22 -0.88 -15.67
CA ARG A 167 13.49 -0.22 -16.76
C ARG A 167 13.93 1.23 -16.91
N THR A 168 13.96 1.71 -18.15
CA THR A 168 14.28 3.10 -18.51
C THR A 168 13.24 3.60 -19.50
N TYR A 169 12.80 4.84 -19.35
CA TYR A 169 11.81 5.47 -20.23
C TYR A 169 12.44 6.63 -21.00
N PRO A 170 12.01 6.84 -22.26
CA PRO A 170 12.40 8.03 -22.99
C PRO A 170 11.87 9.27 -22.27
N ARG A 171 12.68 10.32 -22.28
CA ARG A 171 12.32 11.61 -21.69
C ARG A 171 11.04 12.12 -22.33
N LYS A 172 9.99 12.36 -21.54
CA LYS A 172 8.87 13.18 -22.01
C LYS A 172 9.44 14.57 -22.25
N GLY A 173 9.47 15.01 -23.51
CA GLY A 173 9.95 16.34 -23.86
C GLY A 173 9.30 17.39 -22.95
N LYS A 174 10.07 18.39 -22.51
CA LYS A 174 9.55 19.48 -21.68
C LYS A 174 8.25 19.98 -22.33
N ARG A 175 7.12 19.87 -21.63
CA ARG A 175 5.95 20.67 -22.01
C ARG A 175 6.46 22.11 -21.96
N SER A 176 6.60 22.75 -23.11
CA SER A 176 6.94 24.16 -23.15
C SER A 176 5.89 24.84 -22.30
N CYS A 177 6.29 25.43 -21.17
CA CYS A 177 5.46 26.44 -20.52
C CYS A 177 5.16 27.45 -21.62
N GLN A 178 3.95 27.40 -22.19
CA GLN A 178 3.43 28.52 -22.92
C GLN A 178 3.27 29.61 -21.87
N THR A 179 4.27 30.47 -21.78
CA THR A 179 4.16 31.76 -21.12
C THR A 179 3.00 32.46 -21.81
N VAL A 180 1.83 32.46 -21.18
CA VAL A 180 0.75 33.37 -21.54
C VAL A 180 1.31 34.75 -21.23
N VAL A 181 1.83 35.43 -22.26
CA VAL A 181 2.17 36.84 -22.18
C VAL A 181 0.83 37.56 -22.14
N THR A 182 0.30 37.79 -20.94
CA THR A 182 -0.77 38.74 -20.74
C THR A 182 -0.16 40.12 -20.94
N SER A 183 -0.24 40.65 -22.16
CA SER A 183 0.08 42.05 -22.43
C SER A 183 -1.01 42.92 -21.77
N CYS A 184 -0.73 43.44 -20.58
CA CYS A 184 -1.48 44.57 -20.04
C CYS A 184 -1.15 45.80 -20.90
N GLY A 185 -2.05 46.14 -21.82
CA GLY A 185 -2.05 47.42 -22.50
C GLY A 185 -2.44 48.55 -21.54
N PRO A 186 -1.95 49.79 -21.76
CA PRO A 186 -2.15 50.90 -20.85
C PRO A 186 -3.57 51.46 -20.91
N ASN A 187 -4.05 51.89 -19.73
CA ASN A 187 -5.22 52.74 -19.52
C ASN A 187 -5.21 53.97 -20.43
N THR A 188 -6.34 54.25 -21.07
CA THR A 188 -6.75 55.60 -21.45
C THR A 188 -8.20 55.80 -21.05
N ASP A 189 -8.39 56.68 -20.06
CA ASP A 189 -9.67 57.28 -19.70
C ASP A 189 -10.16 58.22 -20.81
N ALA A 190 -11.47 58.20 -21.11
CA ALA A 190 -12.25 59.40 -21.49
C ALA A 190 -13.77 59.14 -21.51
N ASN A 191 -14.44 59.75 -20.53
CA ASN A 191 -15.84 60.21 -20.46
C ASN A 191 -16.61 60.40 -21.79
N SER A 192 -17.90 60.01 -21.83
CA SER A 192 -19.08 60.90 -21.60
C SER A 192 -20.41 60.39 -22.21
N SER A 193 -21.39 60.20 -21.32
CA SER A 193 -22.81 60.62 -21.39
C SER A 193 -23.67 60.41 -22.65
N LYS A 194 -24.74 59.59 -22.52
CA LYS A 194 -26.15 60.10 -22.46
C LYS A 194 -27.18 58.98 -22.24
N ALA A 195 -28.23 59.37 -21.53
CA ALA A 195 -29.35 58.60 -21.00
C ALA A 195 -30.40 58.18 -22.05
N SER A 196 -31.18 57.14 -21.74
CA SER A 196 -32.65 57.20 -21.58
C SER A 196 -33.22 55.82 -21.17
N ALA A 197 -33.99 55.81 -20.09
CA ALA A 197 -35.00 54.78 -19.77
C ALA A 197 -36.38 55.28 -20.26
N PRO A 198 -37.53 54.66 -19.95
CA PRO A 198 -37.83 53.29 -19.48
C PRO A 198 -38.97 52.62 -20.30
N THR A 199 -39.33 51.36 -20.02
CA THR A 199 -40.75 50.94 -19.92
C THR A 199 -40.92 49.53 -19.34
N SER A 200 -41.94 49.42 -18.49
CA SER A 200 -42.34 48.30 -17.65
C SER A 200 -43.29 47.31 -18.34
N LYS A 201 -43.35 46.06 -17.85
CA LYS A 201 -44.55 45.19 -17.58
C LYS A 201 -44.06 43.71 -17.50
N VAL A 202 -44.14 42.98 -16.38
CA VAL A 202 -45.28 42.46 -15.60
C VAL A 202 -45.92 41.21 -16.22
N THR A 203 -46.12 40.18 -15.35
CA THR A 203 -46.87 38.90 -15.48
C THR A 203 -46.20 37.82 -16.35
N GLY A 204 -46.10 36.55 -15.98
CA GLY A 204 -46.56 35.77 -14.82
C GLY A 204 -46.31 34.28 -15.12
N SER A 205 -46.00 33.46 -14.10
CA SER A 205 -46.25 32.00 -14.11
C SER A 205 -47.77 31.75 -14.02
N PRO A 206 -48.33 30.53 -14.17
CA PRO A 206 -47.68 29.21 -14.23
C PRO A 206 -48.27 28.22 -15.27
N ALA A 207 -47.59 27.08 -15.43
CA ALA A 207 -48.18 25.73 -15.35
C ALA A 207 -47.06 24.73 -15.06
#